data_AF-A0A2S9CZT5-F1
#
_entry.id   AF-A0A2S9CZT5-F1
#
_cell.length_a   1.000
_cell.length_b   1.000
_cell.length_c   1.000
_cell.angle_alpha   90.00
_cell.angle_beta   90.00
_cell.angle_gamma   90.00
#
_symmetry.space_group_name_H-M   'P 1'
#
loop_
_entity.id
_entity.type
_entity.pdbx_description
1 polymer ?
#
loop_
_entity_poly.entity_id
_entity_poly.type
_entity_poly.pdbx_seq_one_letter_code
_entity_poly.pdbx_strand_id
1 'polypeptide(L)'
;MVSKKIKLLFCIPCFMVLLYTAYVLYTYDHIPEMIPIHGYGDHVDGYGDKIYLFLTIGLNVLLLLLIWVLIKIPQNLNLPIEINDDNRESVFQNIQISLVVLAVIITVIFCVLFKDTVF
;
A
#
# COMPACT_ATOMS: atom_id res chain seq x y z
N MET A 1 1.70 -22.91 -0.41
CA MET A 1 2.51 -22.33 -1.51
C MET A 1 1.72 -21.18 -2.14
N VAL A 2 2.32 -20.01 -2.37
CA VAL A 2 1.58 -18.87 -2.97
C VAL A 2 1.34 -19.13 -4.46
N SER A 3 0.08 -19.15 -4.87
CA SER A 3 -0.32 -19.37 -6.27
C SER A 3 0.23 -18.29 -7.20
N LYS A 4 0.55 -18.64 -8.46
CA LYS A 4 1.00 -17.69 -9.49
C LYS A 4 0.02 -16.52 -9.67
N LYS A 5 -1.29 -16.78 -9.55
CA LYS A 5 -2.34 -15.76 -9.64
C LYS A 5 -2.19 -14.68 -8.57
N ILE A 6 -1.94 -15.08 -7.33
CA ILE A 6 -1.78 -14.15 -6.19
C ILE A 6 -0.52 -13.30 -6.38
N LYS A 7 0.59 -13.92 -6.83
CA LYS A 7 1.81 -13.16 -7.14
C LYS A 7 1.55 -12.10 -8.22
N LEU A 8 0.84 -12.48 -9.29
CA LEU A 8 0.47 -11.57 -10.38
C LEU A 8 -0.41 -10.42 -9.87
N LEU A 9 -1.44 -10.71 -9.06
CA LEU A 9 -2.30 -9.68 -8.49
C LEU A 9 -1.52 -8.75 -7.54
N PHE A 10 -0.57 -9.28 -6.78
CA PHE A 10 0.28 -8.47 -5.89
C PHE A 10 1.27 -7.57 -6.65
N CYS A 11 1.56 -7.85 -7.92
CA CYS A 11 2.33 -6.91 -8.75
C CYS A 11 1.58 -5.61 -9.04
N ILE A 12 0.25 -5.59 -8.95
CA ILE A 12 -0.57 -4.39 -9.19
C ILE A 12 -0.20 -3.26 -8.22
N PRO A 13 -0.30 -3.43 -6.88
CA PRO A 13 0.08 -2.37 -5.95
C PRO A 13 1.58 -2.01 -6.06
N CYS A 14 2.47 -2.97 -6.31
CA CYS A 14 3.89 -2.67 -6.55
C CYS A 14 4.10 -1.75 -7.77
N PHE A 15 3.39 -2.02 -8.87
CA PHE A 15 3.46 -1.19 -10.07
C PHE A 15 2.86 0.20 -9.83
N MET A 16 1.78 0.31 -9.05
CA MET A 16 1.21 1.60 -8.66
C MET A 16 2.20 2.43 -7.84
N VAL A 17 2.89 1.84 -6.87
CA VAL A 17 3.95 2.53 -6.11
C VAL A 17 5.08 2.99 -7.02
N LEU A 18 5.48 2.16 -7.99
CA LEU A 18 6.53 2.51 -8.95
C LEU A 18 6.12 3.70 -9.83
N LEU A 19 4.90 3.68 -10.38
CA LEU A 19 4.37 4.79 -11.17
C LEU A 19 4.25 6.07 -10.34
N TYR A 20 3.74 5.97 -9.11
CA TYR A 20 3.63 7.12 -8.22
C TYR A 20 5.00 7.69 -7.85
N THR A 21 5.98 6.82 -7.57
CA THR A 21 7.37 7.24 -7.30
C THR A 21 7.98 7.95 -8.50
N ALA A 22 7.80 7.41 -9.72
CA ALA A 22 8.26 8.04 -10.94
C ALA A 22 7.60 9.41 -11.17
N TYR A 23 6.31 9.52 -10.87
CA TYR A 23 5.58 10.79 -10.97
C TYR A 23 6.10 11.83 -9.97
N VAL A 24 6.24 11.45 -8.69
CA VAL A 24 6.80 12.34 -7.64
C VAL A 24 8.20 12.81 -8.02
N LEU A 25 9.06 11.92 -8.52
CA LEU A 25 10.41 12.29 -8.97
C LEU A 25 10.39 13.26 -10.16
N TYR A 26 9.47 13.08 -11.10
CA TYR A 26 9.33 13.96 -12.26
C TYR A 26 8.85 15.37 -11.87
N THR A 27 7.94 15.48 -10.89
CA THR A 27 7.40 16.77 -10.45
C THR A 27 8.17 17.40 -9.30
N TYR A 28 9.09 16.67 -8.66
CA TYR A 28 9.74 17.05 -7.39
C TYR A 28 10.35 18.46 -7.37
N ASP A 29 10.97 18.88 -8.46
CA ASP A 29 11.62 20.18 -8.58
C ASP A 29 10.62 21.35 -8.65
N HIS A 30 9.38 21.07 -9.06
CA HIS A 30 8.30 22.05 -9.16
C HIS A 30 7.48 22.15 -7.86
N ILE A 31 7.67 21.22 -6.93
CA ILE A 31 6.98 21.20 -5.64
C ILE A 31 7.68 22.19 -4.69
N PRO A 32 6.92 23.10 -4.03
CA PRO A 32 7.49 24.03 -3.05
C PRO A 32 8.17 23.27 -1.89
N GLU A 33 9.20 23.86 -1.28
CA GLU A 33 9.90 23.22 -0.16
C GLU A 33 8.97 22.90 1.02
N MET A 34 7.99 23.75 1.27
CA MET A 34 6.97 23.56 2.32
C MET A 34 5.64 23.16 1.70
N ILE A 35 5.13 22.00 2.12
CA ILE A 35 3.88 21.40 1.67
C ILE A 35 2.93 21.20 2.86
N PRO A 36 1.60 21.21 2.65
CA PRO A 36 0.65 20.84 3.70
C PRO A 36 0.85 19.36 4.07
N ILE A 37 1.10 19.08 5.35
CA ILE A 37 1.28 17.71 5.88
C ILE A 37 0.24 17.35 6.93
N HIS A 38 -0.49 18.34 7.44
CA HIS A 38 -1.60 18.15 8.37
C HIS A 38 -2.75 19.07 7.99
N GLY A 39 -3.96 18.52 8.00
CA GLY A 39 -5.15 19.16 7.47
C GLY A 39 -5.44 18.80 6.02
N TYR A 40 -6.63 19.19 5.55
CA TYR A 40 -7.14 18.86 4.21
C TYR A 40 -7.97 20.04 3.68
N GLY A 41 -7.85 20.34 2.38
CA GLY A 41 -8.55 21.45 1.73
C GLY A 41 -8.23 22.79 2.40
N ASP A 42 -9.27 23.55 2.77
CA ASP A 42 -9.12 24.89 3.37
C ASP A 42 -8.71 24.86 4.86
N HIS A 43 -8.57 23.68 5.44
CA HIS A 43 -8.24 23.47 6.86
C HIS A 43 -6.84 22.90 7.04
N VAL A 44 -5.85 23.40 6.31
CA VAL A 44 -4.43 23.09 6.54
C VAL A 44 -3.95 23.88 7.74
N ASP A 45 -3.55 23.18 8.80
CA ASP A 45 -2.99 23.73 10.03
C ASP A 45 -1.54 23.29 10.29
N GLY A 46 -0.95 22.47 9.40
CA GLY A 46 0.46 22.06 9.49
C GLY A 46 1.16 21.93 8.13
N TYR A 47 2.35 22.53 8.05
CA TYR A 47 3.25 22.47 6.90
C TYR A 47 4.53 21.74 7.26
N GLY A 48 5.15 21.08 6.29
CA GLY A 48 6.43 20.42 6.45
C GLY A 48 7.18 20.29 5.13
N ASP A 49 8.40 19.77 5.22
CA ASP A 49 9.30 19.66 4.08
C ASP A 49 8.76 18.66 3.03
N LYS A 50 8.89 18.99 1.74
CA LYS A 50 8.51 18.09 0.63
C LYS A 50 9.19 16.72 0.66
N ILE A 51 10.25 16.53 1.44
CA ILE A 51 10.86 15.22 1.72
C ILE A 51 9.87 14.23 2.35
N TYR A 52 8.81 14.68 3.02
CA TYR A 52 7.76 13.81 3.56
C TYR A 52 7.02 13.01 2.47
N LEU A 53 7.07 13.43 1.21
CA LEU A 53 6.58 12.63 0.08
C LEU A 53 7.33 11.29 -0.04
N PHE A 54 8.64 11.28 0.20
CA PHE A 54 9.43 10.04 0.21
C PHE A 54 9.17 9.19 1.44
N LEU A 55 8.83 9.79 2.59
CA LEU A 55 8.40 9.04 3.76
C LEU A 55 7.11 8.26 3.46
N THR A 56 6.16 8.88 2.77
CA THR A 56 4.91 8.26 2.31
C THR A 56 5.18 7.07 1.38
N ILE A 57 6.08 7.24 0.40
CA ILE A 57 6.51 6.14 -0.49
C ILE A 57 7.16 5.02 0.33
N GLY A 58 8.07 5.35 1.24
CA GLY A 58 8.78 4.38 2.07
C GLY A 58 7.84 3.58 2.98
N LEU A 59 6.87 4.25 3.62
CA LEU A 59 5.85 3.61 4.45
C LEU A 59 4.94 2.69 3.64
N ASN A 60 4.55 3.10 2.42
CA ASN A 60 3.76 2.26 1.52
C ASN A 60 4.52 0.98 1.15
N VAL A 61 5.79 1.11 0.74
CA VAL A 61 6.65 -0.05 0.45
C VAL A 61 6.79 -0.96 1.68
N LEU A 62 7.00 -0.41 2.86
CA LEU A 62 7.09 -1.16 4.11
C LEU A 62 5.81 -1.96 4.38
N LEU A 63 4.63 -1.33 4.24
CA LEU A 63 3.35 -2.00 4.41
C LEU A 63 3.13 -3.10 3.37
N LEU A 64 3.48 -2.87 2.10
CA LEU A 64 3.43 -3.92 1.08
C LEU A 64 4.34 -5.10 1.44
N LEU A 65 5.55 -4.85 1.95
CA LEU A 65 6.44 -5.92 2.40
C LEU A 65 5.83 -6.71 3.56
N LEU A 66 5.23 -6.04 4.55
CA LEU A 66 4.55 -6.70 5.66
C LEU A 66 3.37 -7.56 5.19
N ILE A 67 2.52 -7.03 4.30
CA ILE A 67 1.40 -7.77 3.73
C ILE A 67 1.89 -8.98 2.93
N TRP A 68 2.97 -8.82 2.17
CA TRP A 68 3.58 -9.92 1.41
C TRP A 68 4.09 -11.04 2.31
N VAL A 69 4.66 -10.70 3.47
CA VAL A 69 5.03 -11.69 4.49
C VAL A 69 3.78 -12.44 4.95
N LEU A 70 2.70 -11.74 5.32
CA LEU A 70 1.45 -12.38 5.75
C LEU A 70 0.86 -13.31 4.66
N ILE A 71 0.91 -12.92 3.39
CA ILE A 71 0.47 -13.75 2.24
C ILE A 71 1.27 -15.06 2.16
N LYS A 72 2.55 -15.06 2.54
CA LYS A 72 3.42 -16.25 2.52
C LYS A 72 3.17 -17.20 3.69
N ILE A 73 2.70 -16.70 4.83
CA ILE A 73 2.46 -17.49 6.05
C ILE A 73 0.99 -17.40 6.51
N PRO A 74 -0.01 -17.72 5.65
CA PRO A 74 -1.43 -17.60 6.02
C PRO A 74 -1.83 -18.52 7.18
N GLN A 75 -1.09 -19.62 7.38
CA GLN A 75 -1.26 -20.59 8.47
C GLN A 75 -0.93 -20.04 9.87
N ASN A 76 -0.18 -18.94 9.96
CA ASN A 76 0.21 -18.30 11.22
C ASN A 76 -0.78 -17.20 11.63
N LEU A 77 -1.82 -16.95 10.83
CA LEU A 77 -2.84 -15.97 11.13
C LEU A 77 -3.89 -16.58 12.06
N ASN A 78 -4.26 -15.84 13.11
CA ASN A 78 -5.37 -16.23 13.98
C ASN A 78 -6.70 -15.99 13.24
N LEU A 79 -7.22 -17.03 12.60
CA LEU A 79 -8.49 -16.99 11.87
C LEU A 79 -9.64 -17.41 12.78
N PRO A 80 -10.80 -16.72 12.74
CA PRO A 80 -11.99 -17.08 13.52
C PRO A 80 -12.78 -18.26 12.92
N ILE A 81 -12.20 -18.97 11.96
CA ILE A 81 -12.82 -20.06 11.21
C ILE A 81 -12.04 -21.34 11.54
N GLU A 82 -12.78 -22.41 11.83
CA GLU A 82 -12.18 -23.72 12.04
C GLU A 82 -11.60 -24.26 10.72
N ILE A 83 -10.30 -24.59 10.74
CA ILE A 83 -9.59 -25.08 9.56
C ILE A 83 -9.53 -26.60 9.64
N ASN A 84 -10.20 -27.27 8.71
CA ASN A 84 -10.11 -28.71 8.48
C ASN A 84 -9.44 -28.98 7.13
N ASP A 85 -9.13 -30.24 6.83
CA ASP A 85 -8.37 -30.56 5.61
C ASP A 85 -9.17 -30.30 4.33
N ASP A 86 -10.51 -30.35 4.39
CA ASP A 86 -11.39 -30.08 3.25
C ASP A 86 -11.47 -28.58 2.89
N ASN A 87 -11.39 -27.68 3.89
CA ASN A 87 -11.53 -26.23 3.69
C ASN A 87 -10.19 -25.47 3.70
N ARG A 88 -9.10 -26.10 4.13
CA ARG A 88 -7.80 -25.44 4.32
C ARG A 88 -7.33 -24.68 3.10
N GLU A 89 -7.40 -25.30 1.93
CA GLU A 89 -6.91 -24.69 0.69
C GLU A 89 -7.75 -23.46 0.30
N SER A 90 -9.08 -23.58 0.35
CA SER A 90 -9.98 -22.48 -0.03
C SER A 90 -9.89 -21.32 0.96
N VAL A 91 -9.80 -21.59 2.27
CA VAL A 91 -9.61 -20.57 3.31
C VAL A 91 -8.29 -19.82 3.10
N PHE A 92 -7.17 -20.53 2.88
CA PHE A 92 -5.88 -19.88 2.65
C PHE A 92 -5.87 -19.05 1.37
N GLN A 93 -6.47 -19.55 0.29
CA GLN A 93 -6.59 -18.76 -0.96
C GLN A 93 -7.42 -17.50 -0.74
N ASN A 94 -8.55 -17.59 -0.03
CA ASN A 94 -9.40 -16.43 0.26
C ASN A 94 -8.66 -15.38 1.10
N ILE A 95 -7.96 -15.78 2.16
CA ILE A 95 -7.16 -14.86 2.98
C ILE A 95 -6.06 -14.20 2.17
N GLN A 96 -5.36 -14.95 1.31
CA GLN A 96 -4.35 -14.37 0.43
C GLN A 96 -4.94 -13.34 -0.53
N ILE A 97 -6.12 -13.59 -1.11
CA ILE A 97 -6.83 -12.64 -1.97
C ILE A 97 -7.23 -11.39 -1.18
N SER A 98 -7.82 -11.55 0.01
CA SER A 98 -8.18 -10.42 0.88
C SER A 98 -6.99 -9.54 1.25
N LEU A 99 -5.82 -10.15 1.53
CA LEU A 99 -4.58 -9.42 1.79
C LEU A 99 -4.08 -8.65 0.56
N VAL A 100 -4.22 -9.21 -0.64
CA VAL A 100 -3.89 -8.48 -1.88
C VAL A 100 -4.84 -7.29 -2.11
N VAL A 101 -6.14 -7.47 -1.88
CA VAL A 101 -7.12 -6.38 -1.97
C VAL A 101 -6.79 -5.28 -0.96
N LEU A 102 -6.46 -5.65 0.27
CA LEU A 102 -6.00 -4.72 1.31
C LEU A 102 -4.75 -3.96 0.89
N ALA A 103 -3.76 -4.64 0.28
CA ALA A 103 -2.56 -4.01 -0.25
C ALA A 103 -2.88 -2.95 -1.32
N VAL A 104 -3.82 -3.24 -2.22
CA VAL A 104 -4.28 -2.28 -3.23
C VAL A 104 -4.95 -1.08 -2.59
N ILE A 105 -5.87 -1.29 -1.64
CA ILE A 105 -6.58 -0.20 -0.94
C ILE A 105 -5.59 0.70 -0.21
N ILE A 106 -4.66 0.13 0.55
CA ILE A 106 -3.60 0.88 1.24
C ILE A 106 -2.79 1.67 0.22
N THR A 107 -2.36 1.04 -0.87
CA THR A 107 -1.55 1.72 -1.90
C THR A 107 -2.31 2.93 -2.49
N VAL A 108 -3.60 2.79 -2.78
CA VAL A 108 -4.45 3.88 -3.29
C VAL A 108 -4.52 5.03 -2.28
N ILE A 109 -4.74 4.73 -1.00
CA ILE A 109 -4.79 5.76 0.06
C ILE A 109 -3.47 6.54 0.10
N PHE A 110 -2.33 5.84 0.10
CA PHE A 110 -1.01 6.47 0.12
C PHE A 110 -0.74 7.33 -1.13
N CYS A 111 -1.20 6.93 -2.31
CA CYS A 111 -1.06 7.73 -3.53
C CYS A 111 -1.90 9.02 -3.51
N VAL A 112 -3.06 9.02 -2.86
CA VAL A 112 -3.98 10.17 -2.82
C VAL A 112 -3.69 11.12 -1.65
N LEU A 113 -2.92 10.67 -0.64
CA LEU A 113 -2.69 11.42 0.60
C LEU A 113 -2.11 12.83 0.39
N PHE A 114 -1.25 13.00 -0.61
CA PHE A 114 -0.66 14.30 -0.99
C PHE A 114 -1.16 14.81 -2.34
N LYS A 115 -2.38 14.41 -2.72
CA LYS A 115 -2.93 14.75 -4.03
C LYS A 115 -2.86 16.24 -4.30
N ASP A 116 -3.33 17.07 -3.37
CA ASP A 116 -3.45 18.53 -3.57
C ASP A 116 -2.10 19.27 -3.62
N THR A 117 -1.00 18.57 -3.35
CA THR A 117 0.37 19.09 -3.44
C THR A 117 1.07 18.66 -4.72
N VAL A 118 0.81 17.42 -5.17
CA VAL A 118 1.54 16.79 -6.29
C VAL A 118 0.74 16.85 -7.62
N PHE A 119 -0.59 17.06 -7.56
CA PHE A 119 -1.48 17.20 -8.72
C PHE A 119 -2.17 18.55 -8.72
#